data_AF-A0A352HSS2-F1
#
_entry.id   AF-A0A352HSS2-F1
#
_cell.length_a   1.000
_cell.length_b   1.000
_cell.length_c   1.000
_cell.angle_alpha   90.00
_cell.angle_beta   90.00
_cell.angle_gamma   90.00
#
_symmetry.space_group_name_H-M   'P 1'
#
loop_
_entity.id
_entity.type
_entity.pdbx_description
1 polymer ?
#
loop_
_entity_poly.entity_id
_entity_poly.type
_entity_poly.pdbx_seq_one_letter_code
_entity_poly.pdbx_strand_id
1 'polypeptide(L)'
;MDKEGKKIYRSRIDWWLWAMILLATGAVIAACIGVQQWYFQWDFMLVMALLAALFLVTIRGTWYAIEGGTLIVYQFFRPTRMPVVKIREVRYVRGFLAGPALSTRR
;
A
#
# COMPACT_ATOMS: atom_id res chain seq x y z
N MET A 1 22.22 6.41 25.72
CA MET A 1 22.10 5.27 24.78
C MET A 1 21.59 5.84 23.46
N ASP A 2 22.28 5.51 22.38
CA ASP A 2 22.46 6.33 21.17
C ASP A 2 21.22 7.00 20.55
N LYS A 3 21.44 8.24 20.07
CA LYS A 3 20.57 8.92 19.10
C LYS A 3 20.72 8.23 17.74
N GLU A 4 20.27 6.98 17.63
CA GLU A 4 20.21 6.31 16.34
C GLU A 4 19.18 7.05 15.46
N GLY A 5 19.67 7.68 14.39
CA GLY A 5 18.85 8.41 13.43
C GLY A 5 17.70 7.55 12.91
N LYS A 6 16.51 8.13 12.87
CA LYS A 6 15.26 7.52 12.38
C LYS A 6 15.47 6.81 11.05
N LYS A 7 15.42 5.47 11.04
CA LYS A 7 15.48 4.66 9.82
C LYS A 7 14.07 4.41 9.31
N ILE A 8 13.76 4.90 8.11
CA ILE A 8 12.45 4.75 7.46
C ILE A 8 12.56 3.67 6.39
N TYR A 9 11.71 2.67 6.50
CA TYR A 9 11.55 1.56 5.57
C TYR A 9 10.22 1.73 4.85
N ARG A 10 10.28 2.26 3.62
CA ARG A 10 9.07 2.36 2.78
C ARG A 10 8.74 1.00 2.17
N SER A 11 7.45 0.69 2.12
CA SER A 11 6.96 -0.43 1.34
C SER A 11 7.26 -0.15 -0.14
N ARG A 12 8.02 -1.04 -0.80
CA ARG A 12 8.19 -0.96 -2.25
C ARG A 12 7.02 -1.71 -2.87
N ILE A 13 6.18 -0.96 -3.57
CA ILE A 13 5.13 -1.50 -4.42
C ILE A 13 5.82 -2.42 -5.43
N ASP A 14 5.51 -3.72 -5.37
CA ASP A 14 6.03 -4.66 -6.36
C ASP A 14 5.57 -4.22 -7.76
N TRP A 15 6.48 -4.29 -8.73
CA TRP A 15 6.22 -3.92 -10.12
C TRP A 15 4.99 -4.63 -10.70
N TRP A 16 4.75 -5.86 -10.24
CA TRP A 16 3.56 -6.64 -10.61
C TRP A 16 2.24 -5.99 -10.16
N LEU A 17 2.23 -5.30 -9.01
CA LEU A 17 1.05 -4.58 -8.54
C LEU A 17 0.71 -3.40 -9.46
N TRP A 18 1.72 -2.70 -9.99
CA TRP A 18 1.54 -1.66 -11.01
C TRP A 18 0.98 -2.23 -12.31
N ALA A 19 1.47 -3.40 -12.73
CA ALA A 19 0.94 -4.09 -13.91
C ALA A 19 -0.54 -4.47 -13.75
N MET A 20 -0.93 -4.98 -12.58
CA MET A 20 -2.33 -5.32 -12.27
C MET A 20 -3.23 -4.08 -12.26
N ILE A 21 -2.76 -2.96 -11.70
CA ILE A 21 -3.50 -1.69 -11.71
C ILE A 21 -3.70 -1.18 -13.14
N LEU A 22 -2.65 -1.21 -13.97
CA LEU A 22 -2.72 -0.78 -15.37
C LEU A 22 -3.66 -1.68 -16.19
N LEU A 23 -3.58 -2.99 -15.98
CA LEU A 23 -4.45 -3.96 -16.66
C LEU A 23 -5.92 -3.74 -16.28
N ALA A 24 -6.22 -3.60 -15.00
CA ALA A 24 -7.57 -3.31 -14.52
C ALA A 24 -8.10 -1.99 -15.10
N THR A 25 -7.27 -0.94 -15.11
CA THR A 25 -7.62 0.36 -15.68
C THR A 25 -7.88 0.24 -17.19
N GLY A 26 -7.04 -0.47 -17.92
CA GLY A 26 -7.20 -0.69 -19.37
C GLY A 26 -8.45 -1.49 -19.73
N ALA A 27 -8.75 -2.56 -18.97
CA ALA A 27 -9.95 -3.36 -19.17
C ALA A 27 -11.24 -2.54 -18.96
N VAL A 28 -11.24 -1.66 -17.97
CA VAL A 28 -12.34 -0.73 -17.70
C VAL A 28 -12.51 0.28 -18.83
N ILE A 29 -11.42 0.91 -19.30
CA ILE A 29 -11.47 1.83 -20.43
C ILE A 29 -12.04 1.13 -21.67
N ALA A 30 -11.61 -0.10 -21.95
CA ALA A 30 -12.11 -0.89 -23.07
C ALA A 30 -13.62 -1.19 -22.94
N ALA A 31 -14.09 -1.51 -21.74
CA ALA A 31 -15.52 -1.73 -21.48
C ALA A 31 -16.37 -0.45 -21.68
N CYS A 32 -15.81 0.73 -21.41
CA CYS A 32 -16.51 2.01 -21.58
C CYS A 32 -16.71 2.44 -23.04
N ILE A 33 -15.95 1.90 -24.00
CA ILE A 33 -16.05 2.29 -25.43
C ILE A 33 -17.40 1.87 -26.05
N GLY A 34 -18.07 0.84 -25.50
CA GLY A 34 -19.36 0.35 -26.01
C GLY A 34 -20.60 0.96 -25.35
N VAL A 35 -20.46 1.79 -24.32
CA VAL A 35 -21.60 2.31 -23.56
C VAL A 35 -22.02 3.67 -24.11
N GLN A 36 -23.17 3.69 -24.79
CA GLN A 36 -23.69 4.87 -25.50
C GLN A 36 -24.43 5.87 -24.57
N GLN A 37 -24.65 5.50 -23.31
CA GLN A 37 -25.35 6.31 -22.30
C GLN A 37 -24.36 7.23 -21.57
N TRP A 38 -24.43 8.52 -21.87
CA TRP A 38 -23.52 9.56 -21.34
C TRP A 38 -23.42 9.60 -19.80
N TYR A 39 -24.53 9.41 -19.08
CA TYR A 39 -24.54 9.43 -17.61
C TYR A 39 -23.74 8.28 -17.01
N PHE A 40 -23.82 7.10 -17.64
CA PHE A 40 -23.12 5.91 -17.16
C PHE A 40 -21.60 6.02 -17.33
N GLN A 41 -21.12 6.77 -18.32
CA GLN A 41 -19.69 7.00 -18.51
C GLN A 41 -19.09 7.89 -17.41
N TRP A 42 -19.75 9.00 -17.07
CA TRP A 42 -19.23 9.94 -16.07
C TRP A 42 -19.23 9.35 -14.65
N ASP A 43 -20.35 8.76 -14.22
CA ASP A 43 -20.46 8.17 -12.89
C ASP A 43 -19.44 7.03 -12.70
N PHE A 44 -19.24 6.22 -13.74
CA PHE A 44 -18.28 5.12 -13.71
C PHE A 44 -16.83 5.62 -13.67
N MET A 45 -16.48 6.66 -14.43
CA MET A 45 -15.16 7.28 -14.35
C MET A 45 -14.87 7.86 -12.96
N LEU A 46 -15.87 8.50 -12.33
CA LEU A 46 -15.73 9.06 -10.97
C LEU A 46 -15.50 7.96 -9.93
N VAL A 47 -16.30 6.90 -9.94
CA VAL A 47 -16.15 5.76 -9.02
C VAL A 47 -14.78 5.10 -9.18
N MET A 48 -14.34 4.92 -10.42
CA MET A 48 -13.03 4.31 -10.71
C MET A 48 -11.87 5.20 -10.30
N ALA A 49 -11.96 6.51 -10.55
CA ALA A 49 -10.95 7.47 -10.08
C ALA A 49 -10.85 7.45 -8.54
N LEU A 50 -12.00 7.34 -7.85
CA LEU A 50 -12.05 7.28 -6.39
C LEU A 50 -11.46 5.97 -5.85
N LEU A 51 -11.76 4.83 -6.49
CA LEU A 51 -11.14 3.54 -6.17
C LEU A 51 -9.63 3.56 -6.40
N ALA A 52 -9.17 4.08 -7.54
CA ALA A 52 -7.74 4.21 -7.85
C ALA A 52 -7.02 5.10 -6.83
N ALA A 53 -7.62 6.25 -6.48
CA ALA A 53 -7.09 7.13 -5.44
C ALA A 53 -7.02 6.43 -4.08
N LEU A 54 -8.05 5.67 -3.71
CA LEU A 54 -8.09 4.92 -2.46
C LEU A 54 -6.96 3.87 -2.44
N PHE A 55 -6.78 3.10 -3.52
CA PHE A 55 -5.66 2.17 -3.67
C PHE A 55 -4.29 2.85 -3.54
N LEU A 56 -4.07 4.00 -4.18
CA LEU A 56 -2.81 4.72 -4.05
C LEU A 56 -2.55 5.16 -2.60
N VAL A 57 -3.60 5.59 -1.90
CA VAL A 57 -3.52 5.97 -0.49
C VAL A 57 -3.22 4.77 0.41
N THR A 58 -3.85 3.61 0.18
CA THR A 58 -3.63 2.40 0.99
C THR A 58 -2.18 1.93 0.88
N ILE A 59 -1.65 1.92 -0.35
CA ILE A 59 -0.31 1.43 -0.63
C ILE A 59 0.74 2.41 -0.10
N ARG A 60 0.54 3.72 -0.32
CA ARG A 60 1.48 4.74 0.16
C ARG A 60 1.40 4.97 1.67
N GLY A 61 0.30 4.59 2.30
CA GLY A 61 0.05 4.70 3.74
C GLY A 61 0.69 3.59 4.58
N THR A 62 1.33 2.60 3.95
CA THR A 62 1.97 1.47 4.64
C THR A 62 3.50 1.65 4.63
N TRP A 63 4.06 1.99 5.78
CA TRP A 63 5.52 2.09 5.95
C TRP A 63 5.94 1.73 7.38
N TYR A 64 7.22 1.40 7.52
CA TYR A 64 7.82 1.05 8.80
C TYR A 64 8.88 2.08 9.15
N ALA A 65 8.99 2.43 10.43
CA ALA A 65 10.09 3.24 10.94
C ALA A 65 10.62 2.64 12.24
N ILE A 66 11.93 2.69 12.42
CA ILE A 66 12.59 2.29 13.67
C ILE A 66 13.17 3.55 14.31
N GLU A 67 12.78 3.80 15.56
CA GLU A 67 13.21 4.96 16.34
C GLU A 67 13.45 4.55 17.80
N GLY A 68 14.68 4.66 18.27
CA GLY A 68 15.05 4.49 19.69
C GLY A 68 14.59 3.18 20.35
N GLY A 69 14.62 2.05 19.63
CA GLY A 69 14.14 0.76 20.15
C GLY A 69 12.63 0.54 20.06
N THR A 70 11.91 1.41 19.34
CA THR A 70 10.50 1.22 19.00
C THR A 70 10.31 1.02 17.50
N LEU A 71 9.50 0.02 17.15
CA LEU A 71 9.05 -0.24 15.80
C LEU A 71 7.72 0.50 15.59
N ILE A 72 7.68 1.42 14.64
CA ILE A 72 6.48 2.16 14.26
C ILE A 72 5.96 1.59 12.96
N VAL A 73 4.80 0.94 13.02
CA VAL A 73 4.07 0.45 11.86
C VAL A 73 3.02 1.49 11.50
N TYR A 74 3.17 2.12 10.35
CA TYR A 74 2.11 2.95 9.79
C TYR A 74 1.24 2.11 8.87
N GLN A 75 -0.06 2.08 9.15
CA GLN A 75 -1.07 1.45 8.32
C GLN A 75 -2.24 2.41 8.17
N PHE A 76 -2.61 2.79 6.94
CA PHE A 76 -3.83 3.57 6.65
C PHE A 76 -4.03 4.78 7.59
N PHE A 77 -3.00 5.62 7.74
CA PHE A 77 -2.99 6.80 8.63
C PHE A 77 -3.00 6.55 10.14
N ARG A 78 -2.99 5.30 10.60
CA ARG A 78 -2.83 4.96 12.02
C ARG A 78 -1.41 4.48 12.32
N PRO A 79 -0.59 5.28 13.03
CA PRO A 79 0.69 4.80 13.55
C PRO A 79 0.47 3.89 14.75
N THR A 80 0.99 2.67 14.67
CA THR A 80 1.04 1.74 15.80
C THR A 80 2.49 1.63 16.28
N ARG A 81 2.73 1.94 17.55
CA ARG A 81 4.07 1.88 18.16
C ARG A 81 4.20 0.58 18.95
N MET A 82 5.18 -0.24 18.60
CA MET A 82 5.49 -1.49 19.27
C MET A 82 6.93 -1.44 19.80
N PRO A 83 7.16 -1.57 21.12
CA PRO A 83 8.52 -1.63 21.66
C PRO A 83 9.19 -2.94 21.25
N VAL A 84 10.42 -2.86 20.71
CA VAL A 84 11.14 -4.02 20.17
C VAL A 84 11.41 -5.08 21.25
N VAL A 85 11.62 -4.65 22.50
CA VAL A 85 11.84 -5.53 23.66
C VAL A 85 10.65 -6.48 23.93
N LYS A 86 9.44 -6.13 23.50
CA LYS A 86 8.25 -6.98 23.69
C LYS A 86 8.05 -8.00 22.55
N ILE A 87 8.87 -7.97 21.51
CA ILE A 87 8.73 -8.88 20.36
C ILE A 87 9.34 -10.23 20.74
N ARG A 88 8.49 -11.26 20.80
CA ARG A 88 8.91 -12.63 21.16
C ARG A 88 9.57 -13.38 20.00
N GLU A 89 9.01 -13.28 18.80
CA GLU A 89 9.57 -13.86 17.58
C GLU A 89 9.20 -13.01 16.36
N VAL A 90 10.01 -13.10 15.31
CA VAL A 90 9.72 -12.52 13.99
C VAL A 90 9.77 -13.67 12.99
N ARG A 91 8.62 -13.96 12.36
CA ARG A 91 8.52 -15.00 11.32
C ARG A 91 8.30 -14.35 9.97
N TYR A 92 9.03 -14.84 8.96
CA TYR A 92 8.82 -14.45 7.58
C TYR A 92 7.57 -15.13 7.01
N VAL A 93 6.62 -14.35 6.49
CA VAL A 93 5.36 -14.83 5.91
C VAL A 93 5.35 -14.52 4.42
N ARG A 94 5.11 -15.53 3.57
CA ARG A 94 5.00 -15.40 2.10
C ARG A 94 3.57 -15.34 1.57
N GLY A 95 2.60 -14.99 2.43
CA GLY A 95 1.19 -14.91 2.06
C GLY A 95 0.86 -13.71 1.19
N PHE A 96 -0.24 -13.79 0.44
CA PHE A 96 -0.74 -12.68 -0.40
C PHE A 96 -0.98 -11.39 0.42
N LEU A 97 -1.39 -11.54 1.68
CA LEU A 97 -1.57 -10.45 2.65
C LEU A 97 -0.25 -9.85 3.17
N ALA A 98 0.90 -10.49 2.93
CA ALA A 98 2.22 -9.97 3.29
C ALA A 98 2.80 -9.03 2.23
N GLY A 99 2.19 -8.97 1.03
CA GLY A 99 2.60 -8.08 -0.08
C GLY A 99 2.79 -6.61 0.31
N PRO A 100 1.81 -5.94 0.97
CA PRO A 100 1.97 -4.54 1.38
C PRO A 100 3.00 -4.33 2.50
N ALA A 101 3.42 -5.39 3.19
CA ALA A 101 4.38 -5.35 4.31
C ALA A 101 5.85 -5.57 3.89
N LEU A 102 6.13 -5.80 2.60
CA LEU A 102 7.49 -6.09 2.13
C LEU A 102 8.37 -4.82 2.07
N SER A 103 9.11 -4.58 3.15
CA SER A 103 10.34 -3.80 3.07
C SER A 103 11.47 -4.67 2.48
N THR A 104 12.18 -4.17 1.47
CA THR A 104 13.19 -4.95 0.72
C THR A 104 14.58 -4.99 1.38
N ARG A 105 14.82 -4.23 2.46
CA ARG A 105 16.12 -4.29 3.16
C ARG A 105 16.09 -5.47 4.13
N ARG A 106 16.85 -6.52 3.79
CA ARG A 106 17.34 -7.51 4.77
C ARG A 106 18.34 -6.87 5.71
#